data_AF-A0A6B2GB99-F1
#
_entry.id   AF-A0A6B2GB99-F1
#
_cell.length_a   1.000
_cell.length_b   1.000
_cell.length_c   1.000
_cell.angle_alpha   90.00
_cell.angle_beta   90.00
_cell.angle_gamma   90.00
#
_symmetry.space_group_name_H-M   'P 1'
#
loop_
_entity.id
_entity.type
_entity.pdbx_description
1 polymer ?
#
loop_
_entity_poly.entity_id
_entity_poly.type
_entity_poly.pdbx_seq_one_letter_code
_entity_poly.pdbx_strand_id
1 'polypeptide(L)'
;MTSKESSLSLHEVSYEAFPQITCLDKKPMLVITGASGSGKSTIIERVKNLYPGRFVFSVSYTSRLMRPHEIEGKDYYFRSYNKMEEMINKGKLIEHTIFSGNIYGTSKNKLTKLYESGKICILDLDLNG
;
A
#
# COMPACT_ATOMS: atom_id res chain seq x y z
N MET A 1 24.27 51.57 -4.98
CA MET A 1 23.07 50.73 -5.19
C MET A 1 23.55 49.39 -5.69
N THR A 2 23.64 48.41 -4.79
CA THR A 2 24.08 47.04 -5.06
C THR A 2 22.87 46.23 -5.54
N SER A 3 22.86 45.86 -6.81
CA SER A 3 21.94 44.85 -7.34
C SER A 3 22.41 43.48 -6.85
N LYS A 4 21.73 42.93 -5.85
CA LYS A 4 21.85 41.51 -5.50
C LYS A 4 21.18 40.69 -6.59
N GLU A 5 21.97 40.08 -7.46
CA GLU A 5 21.51 38.93 -8.26
C GLU A 5 21.27 37.76 -7.30
N SER A 6 20.00 37.41 -7.11
CA SER A 6 19.60 36.23 -6.35
C SER A 6 19.82 34.99 -7.20
N SER A 7 20.83 34.20 -6.84
CA SER A 7 21.12 32.88 -7.41
C SER A 7 19.95 31.91 -7.16
N LEU A 8 19.19 31.60 -8.21
CA LEU A 8 18.28 30.46 -8.22
C LEU A 8 19.10 29.20 -8.50
N SER A 9 19.33 28.37 -7.47
CA SER A 9 19.92 27.06 -7.64
C SER A 9 18.91 26.14 -8.33
N LEU A 10 19.16 25.82 -9.61
CA LEU A 10 18.46 24.73 -10.29
C LEU A 10 18.84 23.43 -9.57
N HIS A 11 17.84 22.73 -9.02
CA HIS A 11 18.05 21.36 -8.55
C HIS A 11 18.40 20.49 -9.75
N GLU A 12 19.63 19.97 -9.79
CA GLU A 12 20.05 19.00 -10.79
C GLU A 12 19.20 17.73 -10.67
N VAL A 13 18.47 17.39 -11.73
CA VAL A 13 17.78 16.11 -11.85
C VAL A 13 18.77 15.10 -12.42
N SER A 14 19.19 14.13 -11.61
CA SER A 14 19.99 13.00 -12.07
C SER A 14 19.10 11.92 -12.69
N TYR A 15 19.56 11.31 -13.77
CA TYR A 15 18.94 10.14 -14.38
C TYR A 15 19.77 8.90 -14.05
N GLU A 16 19.11 7.87 -13.51
CA GLU A 16 19.73 6.56 -13.29
C GLU A 16 19.23 5.56 -14.35
N ALA A 17 20.15 4.75 -14.88
CA ALA A 17 19.81 3.63 -15.75
C ALA A 17 19.26 2.47 -14.89
N PHE A 18 17.97 2.14 -15.07
CA PHE A 18 17.37 0.98 -14.41
C PHE A 18 17.67 -0.30 -15.20
N PRO A 19 18.22 -1.36 -14.57
CA PRO A 19 18.39 -2.65 -15.23
C PRO A 19 17.03 -3.22 -15.63
N GLN A 20 16.96 -3.90 -16.77
CA GLN A 20 15.75 -4.65 -17.13
C GLN A 20 15.57 -5.82 -16.15
N ILE A 21 14.57 -5.69 -15.26
CA ILE A 21 14.16 -6.77 -14.37
C ILE A 21 13.19 -7.66 -15.14
N THR A 22 13.63 -8.85 -15.55
CA THR A 22 12.79 -9.86 -16.21
C THR A 22 12.24 -10.86 -15.19
N CYS A 23 11.17 -10.47 -14.48
CA CYS A 23 10.37 -11.40 -13.67
C CYS A 23 9.35 -12.14 -14.56
N LEU A 24 9.82 -12.97 -15.50
CA LEU A 24 9.00 -13.51 -16.60
C LEU A 24 7.88 -14.47 -16.17
N ASP A 25 8.00 -15.14 -15.03
CA ASP A 25 7.03 -16.17 -14.59
C ASP A 25 5.97 -15.63 -13.61
N LYS A 26 6.08 -14.36 -13.23
CA LYS A 26 5.51 -13.83 -12.00
C LYS A 26 4.72 -12.56 -12.26
N LYS A 27 3.39 -12.59 -12.03
CA LYS A 27 2.55 -11.39 -12.22
C LYS A 27 3.01 -10.27 -11.28
N PRO A 28 3.13 -9.02 -11.76
CA PRO A 28 3.49 -7.90 -10.91
C PRO A 28 2.38 -7.60 -9.90
N MET A 29 2.75 -6.98 -8.77
CA MET A 29 1.80 -6.35 -7.85
C MET A 29 1.55 -4.91 -8.29
N LEU A 30 0.30 -4.45 -8.18
CA LEU A 30 -0.08 -3.07 -8.43
C LEU A 30 -0.19 -2.34 -7.08
N VAL A 31 0.71 -1.40 -6.83
CA VAL A 31 0.62 -0.52 -5.67
C VAL A 31 -0.08 0.77 -6.09
N ILE A 32 -1.15 1.12 -5.39
CA ILE A 32 -1.83 2.41 -5.52
C ILE A 32 -1.54 3.18 -4.24
N THR A 33 -1.04 4.40 -4.39
CA THR A 33 -0.67 5.27 -3.27
C THR A 33 -1.03 6.73 -3.58
N GLY A 34 -1.12 7.55 -2.55
CA GLY A 34 -1.49 8.96 -2.62
C GLY A 34 -2.24 9.39 -1.36
N ALA A 35 -2.39 10.70 -1.16
CA ALA A 35 -3.03 11.26 0.03
C ALA A 35 -4.44 10.71 0.30
N SER A 36 -4.89 10.79 1.55
CA SER A 36 -6.28 10.52 1.89
C SER A 36 -7.23 11.39 1.06
N GLY A 37 -8.32 10.81 0.56
CA GLY A 37 -9.29 11.51 -0.30
C GLY A 37 -8.90 11.67 -1.77
N SER A 38 -7.73 11.19 -2.22
CA SER A 38 -7.30 11.30 -3.63
C SER A 38 -8.04 10.41 -4.63
N GLY A 39 -9.00 9.60 -4.17
CA GLY A 39 -9.81 8.71 -5.02
C GLY A 39 -9.23 7.31 -5.24
N LYS A 40 -8.24 6.88 -4.45
CA LYS A 40 -7.61 5.54 -4.54
C LYS A 40 -8.65 4.41 -4.56
N SER A 41 -9.58 4.41 -3.59
CA SER A 41 -10.63 3.39 -3.48
C SER A 41 -11.54 3.36 -4.71
N THR A 42 -11.84 4.53 -5.29
CA THR A 42 -12.64 4.65 -6.53
C THR A 42 -11.92 4.02 -7.72
N ILE A 43 -10.60 4.25 -7.85
CA ILE A 43 -9.80 3.62 -8.91
C ILE A 43 -9.77 2.10 -8.72
N ILE A 44 -9.54 1.64 -7.49
CA ILE A 44 -9.51 0.21 -7.14
C ILE A 44 -10.83 -0.48 -7.53
N GLU A 45 -11.96 0.13 -7.16
CA GLU A 45 -13.29 -0.39 -7.50
C GLU A 45 -13.53 -0.41 -9.00
N ARG A 46 -13.19 0.68 -9.69
CA ARG A 46 -13.35 0.77 -11.15
C ARG A 46 -12.50 -0.26 -11.89
N VAL A 47 -11.26 -0.49 -11.48
CA VAL A 47 -10.37 -1.52 -12.07
C VAL A 47 -10.93 -2.92 -11.86
N LYS A 48 -11.45 -3.23 -10.66
CA LYS A 48 -12.10 -4.52 -10.40
C LYS A 48 -13.32 -4.74 -11.29
N ASN A 49 -14.13 -3.70 -11.50
CA ASN A 49 -15.34 -3.79 -12.31
C ASN A 49 -15.04 -3.90 -13.81
N LEU A 50 -14.04 -3.18 -14.32
CA LEU A 50 -13.63 -3.23 -15.72
C LEU A 50 -12.96 -4.56 -16.09
N TYR A 51 -12.28 -5.21 -15.15
CA TYR A 51 -11.50 -6.42 -15.38
C TYR A 51 -11.83 -7.53 -14.38
N PRO A 52 -13.07 -8.07 -14.43
CA PRO A 52 -13.52 -9.09 -13.49
C PRO A 52 -12.58 -10.31 -13.53
N GLY A 53 -12.21 -10.81 -12.34
CA GLY A 53 -11.35 -11.98 -12.19
C GLY A 53 -9.85 -11.76 -12.43
N ARG A 54 -9.44 -10.58 -12.95
CA ARG A 54 -8.01 -10.29 -13.22
C ARG A 54 -7.26 -9.76 -12.00
N PHE A 55 -7.96 -9.01 -11.14
CA PHE A 55 -7.39 -8.34 -9.98
C PHE A 55 -7.92 -8.93 -8.68
N VAL A 56 -7.09 -8.85 -7.64
CA VAL A 56 -7.48 -9.16 -6.26
C VAL A 56 -6.92 -8.09 -5.34
N PHE A 57 -7.69 -7.66 -4.34
CA PHE A 57 -7.26 -6.62 -3.42
C PHE A 57 -6.77 -7.21 -2.11
N SER A 58 -5.60 -6.77 -1.66
CA SER A 58 -5.06 -7.11 -0.36
C SER A 58 -5.65 -6.21 0.70
N VAL A 59 -6.62 -6.73 1.45
CA VAL A 59 -7.18 -6.03 2.60
C VAL A 59 -6.19 -6.08 3.77
N SER A 60 -5.74 -4.90 4.20
CA SER A 60 -4.77 -4.72 5.28
C SER A 60 -5.36 -5.00 6.66
N TYR A 61 -4.49 -5.10 7.66
CA TYR A 61 -4.87 -5.18 9.07
C TYR A 61 -4.76 -3.81 9.73
N THR A 62 -5.55 -3.57 10.78
CA THR A 62 -5.39 -2.39 11.64
C THR A 62 -5.66 -2.71 13.11
N SER A 63 -4.99 -1.99 14.01
CA SER A 63 -5.31 -1.99 15.44
C SER A 63 -6.45 -1.04 15.83
N ARG A 64 -6.86 -0.17 14.90
CA ARG A 64 -7.94 0.79 15.14
C ARG A 64 -9.26 0.04 15.35
N LEU A 65 -10.13 0.59 16.18
CA LEU A 65 -11.50 0.09 16.29
C LEU A 65 -12.26 0.29 14.96
N MET A 66 -13.03 -0.73 14.59
CA MET A 66 -13.92 -0.71 13.44
C MET A 66 -14.98 0.40 13.62
N ARG A 67 -15.19 1.22 12.58
CA ARG A 67 -16.26 2.23 12.54
C ARG A 67 -17.61 1.57 12.20
N PRO A 68 -18.75 2.19 12.54
CA PRO A 68 -20.08 1.58 12.32
C PRO A 68 -20.41 1.14 10.89
N HIS A 69 -19.78 1.72 9.87
CA HIS A 69 -20.00 1.41 8.45
C HIS A 69 -18.92 0.51 7.84
N GLU A 70 -17.88 0.15 8.61
CA GLU A 70 -16.80 -0.70 8.14
C GLU A 70 -17.16 -2.19 8.34
N ILE A 71 -16.61 -3.03 7.48
CA ILE A 71 -16.86 -4.47 7.43
C ILE A 71 -15.52 -5.21 7.59
N GLU A 72 -15.43 -6.08 8.62
CA GLU A 72 -14.31 -6.98 8.86
C GLU A 72 -13.99 -7.81 7.59
N GLY A 73 -12.73 -7.76 7.16
CA GLY A 73 -12.24 -8.48 6.00
C GLY A 73 -12.57 -7.85 4.65
N LYS A 74 -13.29 -6.72 4.62
CA LYS A 74 -13.50 -5.90 3.42
C LYS A 74 -12.71 -4.60 3.50
N ASP A 75 -12.89 -3.83 4.57
CA ASP A 75 -12.22 -2.54 4.75
C ASP A 75 -10.85 -2.75 5.41
N TYR A 76 -10.85 -3.44 6.55
CA TYR A 76 -9.64 -3.94 7.21
C TYR A 76 -9.93 -5.27 7.91
N TYR A 77 -8.87 -5.96 8.31
CA TYR A 77 -8.92 -6.96 9.38
C TYR A 77 -8.58 -6.27 10.70
N PHE A 78 -9.57 -6.11 11.56
CA PHE A 78 -9.45 -5.38 12.82
C PHE A 78 -8.90 -6.30 13.91
N ARG A 79 -7.73 -5.99 14.46
CA ARG A 79 -7.10 -6.76 15.54
C ARG A 79 -6.80 -5.86 16.72
N SER A 80 -6.60 -6.41 17.91
CA SER A 80 -6.13 -5.59 19.03
C SER A 80 -4.69 -5.13 18.79
N TYR A 81 -4.30 -4.03 19.43
CA TYR A 81 -2.93 -3.52 19.38
C TYR A 81 -1.89 -4.60 19.73
N ASN A 82 -2.07 -5.28 20.88
CA ASN A 82 -1.19 -6.38 21.31
C ASN A 82 -1.10 -7.51 20.27
N LYS A 83 -2.21 -7.78 19.56
CA LYS A 83 -2.20 -8.81 18.51
C LYS A 83 -1.42 -8.36 17.27
N MET A 84 -1.51 -7.08 16.91
CA MET A 84 -0.72 -6.49 15.84
C MET A 84 0.77 -6.53 16.19
N GLU A 85 1.16 -6.17 17.41
CA GLU A 85 2.56 -6.29 17.88
C GLU A 85 3.06 -7.74 17.84
N GLU A 86 2.25 -8.71 18.29
CA GLU A 86 2.59 -10.13 18.19
C GLU A 86 2.82 -10.55 16.72
N MET A 87 2.01 -10.03 15.80
CA MET A 87 2.16 -10.30 14.36
C MET A 87 3.44 -9.69 13.80
N ILE A 88 3.81 -8.48 14.21
CA ILE A 88 5.08 -7.83 13.84
C ILE A 88 6.25 -8.65 14.35
N ASN A 89 6.27 -8.98 15.64
CA ASN A 89 7.35 -9.74 16.29
C ASN A 89 7.55 -11.13 15.68
N LYS A 90 6.47 -11.73 15.16
CA LYS A 90 6.51 -13.02 14.46
C LYS A 90 6.79 -12.90 12.96
N GLY A 91 7.10 -11.71 12.43
CA GLY A 91 7.37 -11.49 11.01
C GLY A 91 6.17 -11.80 10.10
N LYS A 92 4.94 -11.67 10.62
CA LYS A 92 3.70 -11.99 9.88
C LYS A 92 3.20 -10.84 9.02
N LEU A 93 3.67 -9.62 9.27
CA LEU A 93 3.40 -8.44 8.44
C LEU A 93 4.62 -8.16 7.55
N ILE A 94 4.40 -7.99 6.24
CA ILE A 94 5.47 -7.68 5.28
C ILE A 94 5.87 -6.20 5.31
N GLU A 95 4.90 -5.36 5.63
CA GLU A 95 5.05 -3.95 5.94
C GLU A 95 4.10 -3.60 7.09
N HIS A 96 4.46 -2.57 7.85
CA HIS A 96 3.55 -1.96 8.81
C HIS A 96 3.95 -0.50 9.04
N THR A 97 2.98 0.29 9.48
CA THR A 97 3.17 1.68 9.89
C THR A 97 2.31 2.00 11.12
N ILE A 98 2.66 3.08 11.82
CA ILE A 98 1.88 3.60 12.94
C ILE A 98 1.31 4.96 12.53
N PHE A 99 -0.01 5.06 12.54
CA PHE A 99 -0.73 6.30 12.24
C PHE A 99 -1.79 6.57 13.30
N SER A 100 -1.76 7.79 13.85
CA SER A 100 -2.68 8.22 14.91
C SER A 100 -2.78 7.20 16.07
N GLY A 101 -1.62 6.67 16.50
CA GLY A 101 -1.53 5.68 17.58
C GLY A 101 -2.03 4.27 17.24
N ASN A 102 -2.37 4.00 15.98
CA ASN A 102 -2.83 2.68 15.52
C ASN A 102 -1.84 2.07 14.54
N ILE A 103 -1.65 0.76 14.64
CA ILE A 103 -0.83 -0.01 13.70
C ILE A 103 -1.67 -0.36 12.48
N TYR A 104 -1.11 -0.20 11.30
CA TYR A 104 -1.63 -0.71 10.03
C TYR A 104 -0.59 -1.62 9.40
N GLY A 105 -1.00 -2.65 8.66
CA GLY A 105 -0.03 -3.43 7.89
C GLY A 105 -0.60 -4.59 7.09
N THR A 106 0.19 -5.06 6.14
CA THR A 106 -0.16 -6.12 5.19
C THR A 106 0.37 -7.48 5.64
N SER A 107 -0.50 -8.49 5.73
CA SER A 107 -0.07 -9.83 6.12
C SER A 107 0.68 -10.55 5.00
N LYS A 108 1.88 -11.05 5.31
CA LYS A 108 2.72 -11.84 4.41
C LYS A 108 1.97 -13.06 3.86
N ASN A 109 1.37 -13.86 4.75
CA ASN A 109 0.65 -15.08 4.36
C ASN A 109 -0.54 -14.81 3.44
N LYS A 110 -1.28 -13.71 3.68
CA LYS A 110 -2.38 -13.33 2.78
C LYS A 110 -1.85 -12.90 1.42
N LEU A 111 -0.83 -12.05 1.42
CA LEU A 111 -0.24 -11.57 0.19
C LEU A 111 0.31 -12.73 -0.66
N THR A 112 0.98 -13.71 -0.04
CA THR A 112 1.43 -14.94 -0.71
C THR A 112 0.26 -15.73 -1.32
N LYS A 113 -0.83 -15.95 -0.58
CA LYS A 113 -2.01 -16.65 -1.12
C LYS A 113 -2.67 -15.90 -2.28
N LEU A 114 -2.76 -14.56 -2.18
CA LEU A 114 -3.30 -13.73 -3.24
C LEU A 114 -2.41 -13.78 -4.48
N TYR A 115 -1.11 -13.81 -4.28
CA TYR A 115 -0.12 -13.94 -5.33
C TYR A 115 -0.24 -15.29 -6.07
N GLU A 116 -0.36 -16.38 -5.32
CA GLU A 116 -0.54 -17.74 -5.85
C GLU A 116 -1.87 -17.94 -6.58
N SER A 117 -2.87 -17.06 -6.37
CA SER A 117 -4.14 -17.13 -7.09
C SER A 117 -4.03 -16.84 -8.60
N GLY A 118 -2.85 -16.43 -9.07
CA GLY A 118 -2.62 -16.08 -10.46
C GLY A 118 -3.30 -14.77 -10.88
N LYS A 119 -3.77 -13.95 -9.93
CA LYS A 119 -4.36 -12.62 -10.16
C LYS A 119 -3.32 -11.52 -9.89
N ILE A 120 -3.56 -10.34 -10.45
CA ILE A 120 -2.76 -9.15 -10.12
C ILE A 120 -3.22 -8.65 -8.75
N CYS A 121 -2.32 -8.70 -7.76
CA CYS A 121 -2.62 -8.21 -6.43
C CYS A 121 -2.52 -6.68 -6.40
N ILE A 122 -3.58 -6.03 -5.90
CA ILE A 122 -3.64 -4.60 -5.66
C ILE A 122 -3.38 -4.34 -4.18
N LEU A 123 -2.43 -3.44 -3.90
CA LEU A 123 -2.11 -2.94 -2.57
C LEU A 123 -2.47 -1.45 -2.50
N ASP A 124 -3.16 -1.04 -1.43
CA ASP A 124 -3.36 0.36 -1.08
C ASP A 124 -2.41 0.70 0.06
N LEU A 125 -1.32 1.39 -0.25
CA LEU A 125 -0.28 1.75 0.70
C LEU A 125 -0.24 3.26 0.85
N ASP A 126 -0.22 3.76 2.08
CA ASP A 126 -0.02 5.19 2.35
C ASP A 126 1.48 5.48 2.54
N LEU A 127 1.99 6.52 1.88
CA LEU A 127 3.41 6.88 1.93
C LEU A 127 3.78 7.62 3.22
N ASN A 128 2.80 8.21 3.91
CA ASN A 128 3.02 9.00 5.12
C ASN A 128 2.78 8.24 6.42
N GLY A 129 2.45 6.95 6.34
CA GLY A 129 1.96 6.17 7.46
C GLY A 129 0.50 6.43 7.75
#